data_AF-A0A4Y5QRW5-F1
#
_entry.id   AF-A0A4Y5QRW5-F1
#
_cell.length_a   1.000
_cell.length_b   1.000
_cell.length_c   1.000
_cell.angle_alpha   90.00
_cell.angle_beta   90.00
_cell.angle_gamma   90.00
#
_symmetry.space_group_name_H-M   'P 1'
#
loop_
_entity.id
_entity.type
_entity.pdbx_description
1 polymer ?
#
loop_
_entity_poly.entity_id
_entity_poly.type
_entity_poly.pdbx_seq_one_letter_code
_entity_poly.pdbx_strand_id
1 'polypeptide(L)'
;VVFSRASNRLILNEAELLLALAQEYKMRTVTVFLEEQTFASIVQLISAASMLVSMHGAQLIMSMFLPRGAAVIELFPYAVNPEHYMPYKTLASLPGMDLQYIAWRNTIEENSVSYPDRPWDQGGITHLEKDEQERILTSKEVPRHLCCRNPEWLFRIYQDTIVDIPSFLGVLKEGLKVKPNLKKSKPASLVHPGRVRQPKCQTSVQAAHEAKLSVSWQIPWNLKYLKVREVKYEVWIQEQGENTYMPYILPQQN
;
A
#
# COMPACT_ATOMS: atom_id res chain seq x y z
N VAL A 1 11.10 -8.41 3.88
CA VAL A 1 11.29 -7.62 2.65
C VAL A 1 11.77 -6.25 3.03
N VAL A 2 12.81 -5.74 2.39
CA VAL A 2 13.29 -4.37 2.56
C VAL A 2 13.13 -3.66 1.23
N PHE A 3 12.44 -2.52 1.22
CA PHE A 3 12.39 -1.69 0.03
C PHE A 3 13.64 -0.82 -0.04
N SER A 4 14.33 -0.93 -1.17
CA SER A 4 15.44 -0.07 -1.51
C SER A 4 15.00 1.06 -2.42
N ARG A 5 15.83 2.10 -2.51
CA ARG A 5 15.59 3.30 -3.31
C ARG A 5 16.86 3.63 -4.09
N ALA A 6 16.73 4.28 -5.23
CA ALA A 6 17.86 4.62 -6.09
C ALA A 6 18.35 6.07 -5.97
N SER A 7 17.54 7.00 -5.45
CA SER A 7 17.80 8.45 -5.63
C SER A 7 17.73 9.33 -4.37
N ASN A 8 16.91 8.98 -3.39
CA ASN A 8 16.75 9.73 -2.14
C ASN A 8 16.28 8.82 -1.02
N ARG A 9 16.46 9.26 0.23
CA ARG A 9 16.08 8.49 1.43
C ARG A 9 16.69 7.10 1.41
N LEU A 10 17.96 7.02 1.05
CA LEU A 10 18.70 5.77 0.97
C LEU A 10 18.95 5.23 2.38
N ILE A 11 18.91 3.91 2.51
CA ILE A 11 19.46 3.21 3.68
C ILE A 11 20.92 2.92 3.34
N LEU A 12 21.85 3.69 3.92
CA LEU A 12 23.25 3.67 3.51
C LEU A 12 23.97 2.37 3.92
N ASN A 13 23.51 1.70 4.97
CA ASN A 13 24.00 0.40 5.43
C ASN A 13 22.96 -0.72 5.23
N GLU A 14 22.28 -0.74 4.07
CA GLU A 14 21.22 -1.71 3.77
C GLU A 14 21.67 -3.17 3.95
N ALA A 15 22.90 -3.51 3.54
CA ALA A 15 23.44 -4.86 3.69
C ALA A 15 23.54 -5.30 5.16
N GLU A 16 23.94 -4.40 6.07
CA GLU A 16 24.00 -4.67 7.51
C GLU A 16 22.59 -4.87 8.08
N LEU A 17 21.64 -4.03 7.67
CA LEU A 17 20.24 -4.15 8.07
C LEU A 17 19.63 -5.49 7.65
N LEU A 18 19.87 -5.90 6.41
CA LEU A 18 19.41 -7.20 5.88
C LEU A 18 20.03 -8.37 6.65
N LEU A 19 21.33 -8.30 6.94
CA LEU A 19 22.03 -9.35 7.68
C LEU A 19 21.52 -9.44 9.12
N ALA A 20 21.36 -8.31 9.81
CA ALA A 20 20.86 -8.23 11.17
C ALA A 20 19.45 -8.80 11.29
N LEU A 21 18.55 -8.44 10.38
CA LEU A 21 17.19 -9.00 10.32
C LEU A 21 17.20 -10.51 10.07
N ALA A 22 18.05 -10.98 9.15
CA ALA A 22 18.16 -12.40 8.84
C ALA A 22 18.66 -13.21 10.05
N GLN A 23 19.65 -12.69 10.78
CA GLN A 23 20.23 -13.34 11.94
C GLN A 23 19.28 -13.33 13.15
N GLU A 24 18.69 -12.18 13.48
CA GLU A 24 17.83 -12.02 14.66
C GLU A 24 16.55 -12.88 14.53
N TYR A 25 15.90 -12.85 13.36
CA TYR A 25 14.62 -13.53 13.16
C TYR A 25 14.73 -14.89 12.47
N LYS A 26 15.94 -15.29 12.03
CA LYS A 26 16.17 -16.52 11.25
C LYS A 26 15.28 -16.62 10.02
N MET A 27 15.05 -15.48 9.36
CA MET A 27 14.19 -15.36 8.18
C MET A 27 15.02 -14.96 6.96
N ARG A 28 14.54 -15.36 5.77
CA ARG A 28 15.11 -14.88 4.52
C ARG A 28 14.80 -13.40 4.36
N THR A 29 15.83 -12.58 4.15
CA THR A 29 15.68 -11.18 3.77
C THR A 29 15.81 -11.04 2.25
N VAL A 30 15.01 -10.15 1.69
CA VAL A 30 14.96 -9.89 0.25
C VAL A 30 14.79 -8.39 0.06
N THR A 31 15.65 -7.82 -0.79
CA THR A 31 15.56 -6.43 -1.25
C THR A 31 14.62 -6.34 -2.44
N VAL A 32 13.79 -5.29 -2.47
CA VAL A 32 12.92 -4.97 -3.59
C VAL A 32 13.13 -3.53 -4.02
N PHE A 33 13.38 -3.34 -5.31
CA PHE A 33 13.41 -2.05 -6.00
C PHE A 33 12.10 -1.90 -6.77
N LEU A 34 11.31 -0.88 -6.47
CA LEU A 34 10.00 -0.71 -7.11
C LEU A 34 10.13 -0.35 -8.60
N GLU A 35 11.22 0.32 -8.95
CA GLU A 35 11.48 0.81 -10.31
C GLU A 35 11.95 -0.31 -11.26
N GLU A 36 12.46 -1.42 -10.72
CA GLU A 36 13.05 -2.51 -11.51
C GLU A 36 12.12 -3.73 -11.66
N GLN A 37 11.16 -3.89 -10.75
CA GLN A 37 10.31 -5.08 -10.68
C GLN A 37 8.89 -4.78 -11.13
N THR A 38 8.24 -5.76 -11.75
CA THR A 38 6.83 -5.62 -12.13
C THR A 38 5.95 -5.58 -10.88
N PHE A 39 4.86 -4.80 -10.94
CA PHE A 39 3.90 -4.71 -9.85
C PHE A 39 3.39 -6.09 -9.38
N ALA A 40 3.08 -6.99 -10.31
CA ALA A 40 2.61 -8.34 -9.99
C ALA A 40 3.66 -9.15 -9.20
N SER A 41 4.94 -9.05 -9.59
CA SER A 41 6.04 -9.72 -8.88
C SER A 41 6.23 -9.15 -7.47
N ILE A 42 6.17 -7.83 -7.31
CA ILE A 42 6.26 -7.15 -6.01
C ILE A 42 5.11 -7.61 -5.11
N VAL A 43 3.87 -7.60 -5.61
CA VAL A 43 2.69 -8.04 -4.84
C VAL A 43 2.83 -9.49 -4.41
N GLN A 44 3.26 -10.39 -5.32
CA GLN A 44 3.46 -11.80 -5.00
C GLN A 44 4.47 -11.98 -3.86
N LEU A 45 5.57 -11.23 -3.90
CA LEU A 45 6.63 -11.30 -2.91
C LEU A 45 6.20 -10.73 -1.55
N ILE A 46 5.49 -9.60 -1.54
CA ILE A 46 4.96 -8.98 -0.31
C ILE A 46 3.85 -9.84 0.32
N SER A 47 3.01 -10.48 -0.49
CA SER A 47 1.93 -11.36 0.00
C SER A 47 2.46 -12.58 0.76
N ALA A 48 3.74 -12.94 0.56
CA ALA A 48 4.41 -14.01 1.27
C ALA A 48 5.33 -13.51 2.41
N ALA A 49 5.40 -12.20 2.66
CA ALA A 49 6.31 -11.62 3.63
C ALA A 49 5.71 -11.53 5.04
N SER A 50 6.52 -11.81 6.06
CA SER A 50 6.14 -11.58 7.47
C SER A 50 6.48 -10.17 7.96
N MET A 51 7.41 -9.49 7.28
CA MET A 51 7.86 -8.13 7.61
C MET A 51 8.17 -7.34 6.33
N LEU A 52 7.74 -6.08 6.31
CA LEU A 52 8.12 -5.08 5.31
C LEU A 52 8.83 -3.92 6.03
N VAL A 53 10.07 -3.64 5.63
CA VAL A 53 10.88 -2.53 6.18
C VAL A 53 11.12 -1.51 5.08
N SER A 54 10.92 -0.23 5.36
CA SER A 54 11.26 0.84 4.41
C SER A 54 11.36 2.21 5.07
N MET A 55 12.19 3.09 4.49
CA MET A 55 12.15 4.52 4.75
C MET A 55 10.77 5.11 4.42
N HIS A 56 10.27 6.01 5.26
CA HIS A 56 9.00 6.71 5.09
C HIS A 56 8.82 7.17 3.64
N GLY A 57 7.67 6.87 3.04
CA GLY A 57 7.27 7.37 1.73
C GLY A 57 6.32 6.45 0.97
N ALA A 58 5.85 6.94 -0.18
CA ALA A 58 4.72 6.41 -0.93
C ALA A 58 4.73 4.88 -1.11
N GLN A 59 5.90 4.27 -1.33
CA GLN A 59 6.04 2.83 -1.56
C GLN A 59 5.52 1.96 -0.40
N LEU A 60 5.45 2.48 0.83
CA LEU A 60 4.87 1.77 1.97
C LEU A 60 3.37 1.49 1.79
N ILE A 61 2.68 2.08 0.80
CA ILE A 61 1.31 1.69 0.44
C ILE A 61 1.21 0.21 0.07
N MET A 62 2.29 -0.37 -0.47
CA MET A 62 2.36 -1.79 -0.80
C MET A 62 2.21 -2.70 0.42
N SER A 63 2.37 -2.18 1.64
CA SER A 63 2.02 -2.90 2.86
C SER A 63 0.58 -3.41 2.88
N MET A 64 -0.32 -2.83 2.06
CA MET A 64 -1.68 -3.33 1.93
C MET A 64 -1.78 -4.78 1.42
N PHE A 65 -0.72 -5.28 0.79
CA PHE A 65 -0.64 -6.67 0.30
C PHE A 65 -0.03 -7.63 1.31
N LEU A 66 0.43 -7.14 2.47
CA LEU A 66 0.94 -8.02 3.52
C LEU A 66 -0.17 -8.92 4.07
N PRO A 67 0.17 -10.17 4.45
CA PRO A 67 -0.78 -11.04 5.12
C PRO A 67 -1.10 -10.49 6.52
N ARG A 68 -2.33 -10.76 6.98
CA ARG A 68 -2.78 -10.41 8.35
C ARG A 68 -1.78 -10.92 9.38
N GLY A 69 -1.45 -10.08 10.36
CA GLY A 69 -0.49 -10.38 11.42
C GLY A 69 0.97 -10.06 11.08
N ALA A 70 1.29 -9.79 9.81
CA ALA A 70 2.61 -9.31 9.41
C ALA A 70 2.89 -7.90 9.94
N ALA A 71 4.17 -7.52 9.94
CA ALA A 71 4.62 -6.22 10.44
C ALA A 71 5.05 -5.28 9.30
N VAL A 72 4.67 -4.01 9.43
CA VAL A 72 5.19 -2.88 8.68
C VAL A 72 6.11 -2.11 9.60
N ILE A 73 7.38 -2.00 9.21
CA ILE A 73 8.41 -1.28 9.92
C ILE A 73 8.77 -0.05 9.09
N GLU A 74 8.32 1.10 9.57
CA GLU A 74 8.53 2.38 8.93
C GLU A 74 9.71 3.11 9.57
N LEU A 75 10.70 3.47 8.75
CA LEU A 75 11.91 4.18 9.18
C LEU A 75 11.77 5.67 8.89
N PHE A 76 12.07 6.51 9.88
CA PHE A 76 12.05 7.96 9.75
C PHE A 76 13.48 8.53 9.83
N PRO A 77 13.86 9.45 8.93
CA PRO A 77 15.12 10.18 9.04
C PRO A 77 15.23 11.01 10.33
N TYR A 78 16.40 11.59 10.55
CA TYR A 78 16.64 12.45 11.69
C TYR A 78 15.70 13.67 11.70
N ALA A 79 15.37 14.14 12.89
CA ALA A 79 14.42 15.25 13.13
C ALA A 79 12.98 15.05 12.60
N VAL A 80 12.65 13.92 11.97
CA VAL A 80 11.28 13.63 11.54
C VAL A 80 10.54 12.87 12.65
N ASN A 81 9.46 13.45 13.18
CA ASN A 81 8.65 12.82 14.22
C ASN A 81 7.61 11.84 13.61
N PRO A 82 7.67 10.53 13.96
CA PRO A 82 6.72 9.53 13.45
C PRO A 82 5.26 9.81 13.79
N GLU A 83 4.96 10.52 14.88
CA GLU A 83 3.59 10.80 15.32
C GLU A 83 2.94 11.96 14.54
N HIS A 84 3.69 12.65 13.67
CA HIS A 84 3.16 13.72 12.82
C HIS A 84 2.76 13.22 11.42
N TYR A 85 3.26 12.06 10.98
CA TYR A 85 3.09 11.53 9.62
C TYR A 85 2.72 10.05 9.68
N MET A 86 1.45 9.78 9.99
CA MET A 86 0.95 8.43 10.30
C MET A 86 0.01 7.80 9.25
N PRO A 87 0.17 8.01 7.93
CA PRO A 87 -0.75 7.40 6.95
C PRO A 87 -0.65 5.87 6.98
N TYR A 88 0.54 5.30 7.20
CA TYR A 88 0.72 3.84 7.20
C TYR A 88 0.33 3.19 8.54
N LYS A 89 0.46 3.89 9.66
CA LYS A 89 -0.16 3.49 10.94
C LYS A 89 -1.68 3.41 10.80
N THR A 90 -2.28 4.39 10.12
CA THR A 90 -3.71 4.41 9.81
C THR A 90 -4.09 3.23 8.91
N LEU A 91 -3.36 3.02 7.81
CA LEU A 91 -3.54 1.87 6.90
C LEU A 91 -3.49 0.54 7.64
N ALA A 92 -2.45 0.31 8.46
CA ALA A 92 -2.27 -0.92 9.23
C ALA A 92 -3.43 -1.18 10.20
N SER A 93 -4.08 -0.12 10.68
CA SER A 93 -5.19 -0.16 11.64
C SER A 93 -6.58 -0.25 10.99
N LEU A 94 -6.68 -0.18 9.65
CA LEU A 94 -7.97 -0.31 8.97
C LEU A 94 -8.60 -1.69 9.23
N PRO A 95 -9.94 -1.77 9.34
CA PRO A 95 -10.62 -3.05 9.51
C PRO A 95 -10.25 -4.04 8.42
N GLY A 96 -9.77 -5.23 8.81
CA GLY A 96 -9.38 -6.29 7.88
C GLY A 96 -7.89 -6.33 7.53
N MET A 97 -7.14 -5.27 7.79
CA MET A 97 -5.68 -5.24 7.58
C MET A 97 -4.96 -6.04 8.66
N ASP A 98 -5.25 -5.74 9.93
CA ASP A 98 -4.68 -6.42 11.09
C ASP A 98 -3.14 -6.56 11.02
N LEU A 99 -2.47 -5.49 10.56
CA LEU A 99 -1.02 -5.42 10.48
C LEU A 99 -0.45 -4.84 11.77
N GLN A 100 0.75 -5.29 12.15
CA GLN A 100 1.52 -4.63 13.20
C GLN A 100 2.25 -3.45 12.59
N TYR A 101 2.07 -2.26 13.16
CA TYR A 101 2.81 -1.07 12.75
C TYR A 101 3.89 -0.75 13.78
N ILE A 102 5.12 -0.60 13.30
CA ILE A 102 6.29 -0.25 14.10
C ILE A 102 6.98 0.92 13.42
N ALA A 103 7.21 2.01 14.16
CA ALA A 103 7.98 3.15 13.69
C ALA A 103 9.36 3.14 14.35
N TRP A 104 10.41 3.26 13.55
CA TRP A 104 11.76 3.56 14.03
C TRP A 104 12.16 4.95 13.53
N ARG A 105 12.81 5.74 14.38
CA ARG A 105 13.30 7.07 14.05
C ARG A 105 14.81 7.10 14.25
N ASN A 106 15.54 7.67 13.30
CA ASN A 106 16.93 8.01 13.52
C ASN A 106 17.03 9.15 14.56
N THR A 107 17.67 8.87 15.68
CA THR A 107 17.92 9.85 16.75
C THR A 107 19.37 10.36 16.78
N ILE A 108 20.23 9.84 15.89
CA ILE A 108 21.66 10.14 15.80
C ILE A 108 21.89 11.01 14.57
N GLU A 109 22.31 12.26 14.75
CA GLU A 109 22.45 13.21 13.64
C GLU A 109 23.56 12.80 12.68
N GLU A 110 24.63 12.22 13.20
CA GLU A 110 25.79 11.72 12.47
C GLU A 110 25.43 10.58 11.50
N ASN A 111 24.31 9.91 11.75
CA ASN A 111 23.75 8.87 10.89
C ASN A 111 22.88 9.44 9.76
N SER A 112 22.91 10.74 9.51
CA SER A 112 22.13 11.38 8.45
C SER A 112 23.01 12.14 7.46
N VAL A 113 22.74 11.93 6.17
CA VAL A 113 23.38 12.65 5.07
C VAL A 113 22.33 13.54 4.38
N SER A 114 22.50 14.85 4.51
CA SER A 114 21.65 15.87 3.88
C SER A 114 22.32 16.45 2.63
N TYR A 115 21.51 17.01 1.72
CA TYR A 115 21.98 17.57 0.45
C TYR A 115 21.44 19.00 0.25
N PRO A 116 21.99 20.01 0.94
CA PRO A 116 21.47 21.38 0.90
C PRO A 116 21.50 22.01 -0.50
N ASP A 117 22.38 21.55 -1.38
CA ASP A 117 22.56 22.09 -2.74
C ASP A 117 21.61 21.49 -3.79
N ARG A 118 20.77 20.51 -3.42
CA ARG A 118 19.77 19.94 -4.34
C ARG A 118 18.70 20.98 -4.75
N PRO A 119 17.86 20.68 -5.75
CA PRO A 119 16.64 21.44 -5.98
C PRO A 119 15.76 21.52 -4.72
N TRP A 120 14.97 22.59 -4.59
CA TRP A 120 14.15 22.85 -3.40
C TRP A 120 13.14 21.73 -3.13
N ASP A 121 12.59 21.13 -4.19
CA ASP A 121 11.63 20.01 -4.14
C ASP A 121 12.28 18.66 -3.81
N GLN A 122 13.61 18.63 -3.70
CA GLN A 122 14.43 17.49 -3.28
C GLN A 122 15.22 17.79 -1.99
N GLY A 123 14.77 18.80 -1.23
CA GLY A 123 15.31 19.10 0.10
C GLY A 123 16.47 20.09 0.14
N GLY A 124 16.85 20.69 -0.99
CA GLY A 124 17.86 21.74 -0.96
C GLY A 124 17.34 23.05 -0.40
N ILE A 125 18.22 23.79 0.28
CA ILE A 125 17.89 24.99 1.05
C ILE A 125 18.71 26.22 0.63
N THR A 126 19.63 26.09 -0.33
CA THR A 126 20.49 27.19 -0.81
C THR A 126 19.73 28.39 -1.38
N HIS A 127 18.48 28.18 -1.81
CA HIS A 127 17.58 29.21 -2.31
C HIS A 127 16.94 30.08 -1.22
N LEU A 128 17.09 29.71 0.06
CA LEU A 128 16.54 30.43 1.21
C LEU A 128 17.55 31.47 1.73
N GLU A 129 17.06 32.43 2.52
CA GLU A 129 17.93 33.35 3.26
C GLU A 129 18.82 32.61 4.25
N LYS A 130 20.02 33.15 4.51
CA LYS A 130 21.04 32.48 5.35
C LYS A 130 20.53 32.16 6.76
N ASP A 131 19.77 33.07 7.37
CA ASP A 131 19.21 32.88 8.71
C ASP A 131 18.24 31.69 8.75
N GLU A 132 17.45 31.51 7.68
CA GLU A 132 16.53 30.37 7.57
C GLU A 132 17.28 29.06 7.31
N GLN A 133 18.34 29.09 6.52
CA GLN A 133 19.21 27.93 6.34
C GLN A 133 19.84 27.49 7.67
N GLU A 134 20.38 28.42 8.45
CA GLU A 134 20.97 28.15 9.76
C GLU A 134 19.93 27.61 10.75
N ARG A 135 18.72 28.19 10.76
CA ARG A 135 17.59 27.69 11.56
C ARG A 135 17.24 26.23 11.20
N ILE A 136 17.15 25.92 9.91
CA ILE A 136 16.84 24.56 9.43
C ILE A 136 17.95 23.58 9.82
N LEU A 137 19.22 23.95 9.64
CA LEU A 137 20.39 23.11 9.96
C LEU A 137 20.47 22.79 11.46
N THR A 138 20.19 23.76 12.32
CA THR A 138 20.27 23.60 13.79
C THR A 138 19.02 22.97 14.40
N SER A 139 17.90 22.93 13.68
CA SER A 139 16.65 22.31 14.15
C SER A 139 16.81 20.82 14.50
N LYS A 140 16.22 20.40 15.61
CA LYS A 140 16.25 19.00 16.10
C LYS A 140 14.97 18.22 15.82
N GLU A 141 13.90 18.92 15.46
CA GLU A 141 12.63 18.31 15.12
C GLU A 141 11.81 19.22 14.22
N VAL A 142 11.28 18.67 13.12
CA VAL A 142 10.40 19.40 12.22
C VAL A 142 9.06 19.66 12.93
N PRO A 143 8.64 20.94 13.08
CA PRO A 143 7.36 21.27 13.67
C PRO A 143 6.21 20.80 12.77
N ARG A 144 5.02 20.68 13.36
CA ARG A 144 3.81 20.42 12.56
C ARG A 144 3.63 21.53 11.53
N HIS A 145 3.39 21.12 10.29
CA HIS A 145 3.21 22.02 9.16
C HIS A 145 2.21 21.43 8.19
N LEU A 146 1.68 22.28 7.30
CA LEU A 146 0.90 21.80 6.18
C LEU A 146 1.84 21.19 5.13
N CYS A 147 1.61 19.92 4.78
CA CYS A 147 2.37 19.28 3.71
C CYS A 147 2.30 20.12 2.43
N CYS A 148 3.47 20.47 1.91
CA CYS A 148 4.32 19.60 1.07
C CYS A 148 5.48 20.45 0.49
N ARG A 149 5.50 21.73 0.86
CA ARG A 149 6.45 22.75 0.42
C ARG A 149 7.18 23.40 1.59
N ASN A 150 7.06 22.84 2.79
CA ASN A 150 7.81 23.34 3.94
C ASN A 150 9.30 22.98 3.73
N PRO A 151 10.22 23.96 3.72
CA PRO A 151 11.62 23.71 3.38
C PRO A 151 12.34 22.84 4.43
N GLU A 152 12.06 23.06 5.72
CA GLU A 152 12.62 22.26 6.81
C GLU A 152 12.21 20.79 6.70
N TRP A 153 10.93 20.55 6.41
CA TRP A 153 10.43 19.21 6.12
C TRP A 153 11.13 18.54 4.96
N LEU A 154 11.24 19.22 3.82
CA LEU A 154 11.88 18.66 2.63
C LEU A 154 13.36 18.38 2.90
N PHE A 155 14.05 19.28 3.60
CA PHE A 155 15.43 19.10 4.02
C PHE A 155 15.62 17.86 4.90
N ARG A 156 14.75 17.65 5.89
CA ARG A 156 14.85 16.51 6.83
C ARG A 156 14.34 15.20 6.24
N ILE A 157 13.23 15.21 5.49
CA ILE A 157 12.64 13.98 4.97
C ILE A 157 13.47 13.36 3.85
N TYR A 158 14.23 14.15 3.07
CA TYR A 158 15.05 13.63 1.96
C TYR A 158 16.48 13.22 2.37
N GLN A 159 16.78 13.24 3.67
CA GLN A 159 18.06 12.74 4.16
C GLN A 159 18.23 11.25 3.88
N ASP A 160 19.43 10.85 3.48
CA ASP A 160 19.84 9.46 3.50
C ASP A 160 20.26 9.09 4.93
N THR A 161 20.07 7.83 5.32
CA THR A 161 20.15 7.39 6.71
C THR A 161 21.00 6.14 6.86
N ILE A 162 21.95 6.17 7.80
CA ILE A 162 22.59 4.98 8.36
C ILE A 162 21.67 4.49 9.50
N VAL A 163 21.18 3.25 9.40
CA VAL A 163 20.32 2.69 10.44
C VAL A 163 21.21 2.19 11.58
N ASP A 164 20.99 2.72 12.79
CA ASP A 164 21.59 2.17 13.99
C ASP A 164 20.94 0.81 14.30
N ILE A 165 21.66 -0.27 13.98
CA ILE A 165 21.16 -1.64 14.07
C ILE A 165 20.72 -2.02 15.49
N PRO A 166 21.47 -1.72 16.57
CA PRO A 166 21.04 -2.02 17.93
C PRO A 166 19.73 -1.32 18.33
N SER A 167 19.61 -0.01 18.07
CA SER A 167 18.38 0.76 18.30
C SER A 167 17.21 0.19 17.50
N PHE A 168 17.44 -0.08 16.21
CA PHE A 168 16.45 -0.67 15.32
C PHE A 168 15.93 -2.01 15.85
N LEU A 169 16.81 -2.97 16.13
CA LEU A 169 16.41 -4.27 16.67
C LEU A 169 15.72 -4.15 18.04
N GLY A 170 16.13 -3.19 18.88
CA GLY A 170 15.46 -2.89 20.14
C GLY A 170 13.99 -2.49 19.93
N VAL A 171 13.73 -1.56 19.01
CA VAL A 171 12.37 -1.14 18.65
C VAL A 171 11.54 -2.29 18.08
N LEU A 172 12.13 -3.14 17.24
CA LEU A 172 11.42 -4.31 16.68
C LEU A 172 11.07 -5.33 17.78
N LYS A 173 12.00 -5.61 18.70
CA LYS A 173 11.76 -6.54 19.82
C LYS A 173 10.59 -6.08 20.69
N GLU A 174 10.49 -4.79 20.99
CA GLU A 174 9.36 -4.27 21.76
C GLU A 174 8.07 -4.24 20.93
N GLY A 175 8.14 -3.78 19.68
CA GLY A 175 6.97 -3.67 18.81
C GLY A 175 6.30 -5.02 18.51
N LEU A 176 7.10 -6.07 18.29
CA LEU A 176 6.59 -7.41 17.96
C LEU A 176 6.06 -8.21 19.15
N LYS A 177 6.27 -7.75 20.40
CA LYS A 177 5.63 -8.38 21.58
C LYS A 177 4.11 -8.20 21.57
N VAL A 178 3.64 -7.10 20.98
CA VAL A 178 2.22 -6.77 20.90
C VAL A 178 1.58 -7.61 19.79
N LYS A 179 1.01 -8.75 20.15
CA LYS A 179 0.29 -9.57 19.16
C LYS A 179 -0.93 -8.81 18.66
N PRO A 180 -1.11 -8.67 17.34
CA PRO A 180 -2.32 -8.09 16.78
C PRO A 180 -3.48 -8.97 17.20
N ASN A 181 -4.52 -8.35 17.76
CA ASN A 181 -5.72 -9.08 18.15
C ASN A 181 -6.47 -9.45 16.88
N LEU A 182 -6.10 -10.60 16.30
CA LEU A 182 -6.71 -11.19 15.09
C LEU A 182 -8.14 -11.60 15.42
N LYS A 183 -9.02 -10.62 15.66
CA LYS A 183 -10.44 -10.85 15.74
C LYS A 183 -10.84 -11.48 14.42
N LYS A 184 -11.72 -12.49 14.46
CA LYS A 184 -12.42 -12.98 13.26
C LYS A 184 -13.30 -11.84 12.76
N SER A 185 -12.70 -10.89 12.06
CA SER A 185 -13.41 -9.93 11.23
C SER A 185 -14.13 -10.77 10.19
N LYS A 186 -15.44 -10.97 10.37
CA LYS A 186 -16.28 -11.44 9.26
C LYS A 186 -16.00 -10.46 8.12
N PRO A 187 -15.61 -10.93 6.92
CA PRO A 187 -15.42 -10.02 5.80
C PRO A 187 -16.74 -9.25 5.62
N ALA A 188 -16.72 -7.95 5.92
CA ALA A 188 -17.90 -7.09 5.85
C ALA A 188 -18.30 -6.77 4.41
N SER A 189 -17.66 -7.42 3.43
CA SER A 189 -17.89 -7.19 2.03
C SER A 189 -18.82 -8.25 1.49
N LEU A 190 -20.10 -7.90 1.32
CA LEU A 190 -20.85 -8.42 0.16
C LEU A 190 -20.12 -7.88 -1.08
N VAL A 191 -19.12 -8.62 -1.56
CA VAL A 191 -18.53 -8.33 -2.86
C VAL A 191 -19.61 -8.66 -3.89
N HIS A 192 -20.09 -7.65 -4.61
CA HIS A 192 -21.05 -7.87 -5.68
C HIS A 192 -20.33 -8.34 -6.95
N PRO A 193 -20.99 -9.12 -7.82
CA PRO A 193 -20.49 -9.40 -9.15
C PRO A 193 -20.15 -8.10 -9.88
N GLY A 194 -19.03 -8.09 -10.59
CA GLY A 194 -18.64 -6.97 -11.43
C GLY A 194 -19.67 -6.72 -12.51
N ARG A 195 -19.68 -5.49 -13.04
CA ARG A 195 -20.58 -5.10 -14.12
C ARG A 195 -20.44 -6.05 -15.31
N VAL A 196 -21.57 -6.53 -15.81
CA VAL A 196 -21.67 -7.29 -17.06
C VAL A 196 -21.13 -6.46 -18.23
N ARG A 197 -20.26 -7.04 -19.06
CA ARG A 197 -19.63 -6.37 -20.21
C ARG A 197 -20.00 -7.06 -21.52
N GLN A 198 -19.98 -6.30 -22.61
CA GLN A 198 -20.27 -6.78 -23.97
C GLN A 198 -21.59 -7.56 -24.07
N PRO A 199 -22.73 -7.01 -23.60
CA PRO A 199 -24.02 -7.67 -23.79
C PRO A 199 -24.34 -7.73 -25.28
N LYS A 200 -24.70 -8.92 -25.76
CA LYS A 200 -25.19 -9.16 -27.11
C LYS A 200 -26.61 -9.70 -27.01
N CYS A 201 -27.47 -9.20 -27.88
CA CYS A 201 -28.85 -9.58 -27.98
C CYS A 201 -29.14 -9.96 -29.44
N GLN A 202 -29.68 -11.14 -29.67
CA GLN A 202 -30.04 -11.65 -30.98
C GLN A 202 -31.45 -12.18 -30.95
N THR A 203 -32.28 -11.70 -31.87
CA THR A 203 -33.64 -12.20 -32.09
C THR A 203 -33.63 -13.12 -33.30
N SER A 204 -34.20 -14.30 -33.17
CA SER A 204 -34.42 -15.21 -34.29
C SER A 204 -35.86 -15.72 -34.26
N VAL A 205 -36.51 -15.74 -35.41
CA VAL A 205 -37.85 -16.33 -35.57
C VAL A 205 -37.67 -17.67 -36.27
N GLN A 206 -37.98 -18.76 -35.58
CA GLN A 206 -37.95 -20.11 -36.16
C GLN A 206 -39.41 -20.53 -36.41
N ALA A 207 -39.85 -20.41 -37.67
CA ALA A 207 -41.23 -20.67 -38.11
C ALA A 207 -42.31 -19.76 -37.46
N ALA A 208 -43.55 -19.87 -37.95
CA ALA A 208 -44.64 -18.93 -37.69
C ALA A 208 -45.10 -18.81 -36.21
N HIS A 209 -44.53 -19.58 -35.28
CA HIS A 209 -45.00 -19.69 -33.90
C HIS A 209 -43.91 -19.64 -32.82
N GLU A 210 -42.61 -19.50 -33.15
CA GLU A 210 -41.55 -19.42 -32.13
C GLU A 210 -40.62 -18.22 -32.37
N ALA A 211 -40.76 -17.22 -31.51
CA ALA A 211 -39.81 -16.12 -31.38
C ALA A 211 -38.78 -16.46 -30.28
N LYS A 212 -37.50 -16.45 -30.64
CA LYS A 212 -36.39 -16.71 -29.70
C LYS A 212 -35.55 -15.46 -29.51
N LEU A 213 -35.31 -15.12 -28.24
CA LEU A 213 -34.38 -14.09 -27.81
C LEU A 213 -33.14 -14.79 -27.22
N SER A 214 -31.97 -14.58 -27.84
CA SER A 214 -30.69 -15.09 -27.34
C SER A 214 -29.88 -13.92 -26.79
N VAL A 215 -29.57 -13.98 -25.50
CA VAL A 215 -28.74 -12.98 -24.80
C VAL A 215 -27.43 -13.63 -24.35
N SER A 216 -26.33 -12.90 -24.48
CA SER A 216 -25.00 -13.35 -24.03
C SER A 216 -24.16 -12.17 -23.59
N TRP A 217 -23.17 -12.40 -22.73
CA TRP A 217 -22.26 -11.38 -22.25
C TRP A 217 -20.94 -11.98 -21.76
N GLN A 218 -19.95 -11.12 -21.53
CA GLN A 218 -18.71 -11.51 -20.89
C GLN A 218 -18.93 -11.73 -19.39
N ILE A 219 -18.59 -12.92 -18.88
CA ILE A 219 -18.72 -13.28 -17.47
C ILE A 219 -17.92 -12.29 -16.60
N PRO A 220 -18.51 -11.75 -15.51
CA PRO A 220 -17.81 -10.87 -14.58
C PRO A 220 -16.52 -11.51 -14.06
N TRP A 221 -15.40 -10.79 -14.16
CA TRP A 221 -14.07 -11.31 -13.82
C TRP A 221 -13.94 -11.81 -12.37
N ASN A 222 -14.71 -11.21 -11.46
CA ASN A 222 -14.68 -11.52 -10.04
C ASN A 222 -15.63 -12.66 -9.64
N LEU A 223 -16.43 -13.19 -10.58
CA LEU A 223 -17.41 -14.22 -10.29
C LEU A 223 -16.78 -15.48 -9.68
N LYS A 224 -15.55 -15.83 -10.11
CA LYS A 224 -14.76 -16.95 -9.57
C LYS A 224 -14.34 -16.80 -8.11
N TYR A 225 -14.39 -15.58 -7.57
CA TYR A 225 -14.10 -15.28 -6.16
C TYR A 225 -15.39 -15.16 -5.33
N LEU A 226 -16.55 -15.23 -5.96
CA LEU A 226 -17.86 -15.25 -5.32
C LEU A 226 -18.37 -16.68 -5.23
N LYS A 227 -19.27 -16.93 -4.28
CA LYS A 227 -20.05 -18.17 -4.29
C LYS A 227 -20.98 -18.13 -5.49
N VAL A 228 -20.54 -18.68 -6.63
CA VAL A 228 -21.26 -18.67 -7.92
C VAL A 228 -22.72 -19.13 -7.77
N ARG A 229 -22.97 -20.06 -6.83
CA ARG A 229 -24.31 -20.58 -6.51
C ARG A 229 -25.30 -19.56 -5.93
N GLU A 230 -24.83 -18.40 -5.46
CA GLU A 230 -25.68 -17.33 -4.92
C GLU A 230 -25.90 -16.20 -5.95
N VAL A 231 -25.23 -16.23 -7.10
CA VAL A 231 -25.36 -15.19 -8.13
C VAL A 231 -26.44 -15.58 -9.12
N LYS A 232 -27.38 -14.65 -9.35
CA LYS A 232 -28.42 -14.73 -10.36
C LYS A 232 -28.30 -13.56 -11.32
N TYR A 233 -28.57 -13.79 -12.59
CA TYR A 233 -28.69 -12.71 -13.57
C TYR A 233 -30.15 -12.31 -13.70
N GLU A 234 -30.40 -11.02 -13.66
CA GLU A 234 -31.70 -10.43 -13.92
C GLU A 234 -31.63 -9.69 -15.27
N VAL A 235 -32.48 -10.09 -16.21
CA VAL A 235 -32.57 -9.50 -17.54
C VAL A 235 -33.90 -8.78 -17.66
N TRP A 236 -33.87 -7.50 -18.01
CA TRP A 236 -35.08 -6.70 -18.18
C TRP A 236 -35.42 -6.60 -19.66
N ILE A 237 -36.62 -7.05 -20.02
CA ILE A 237 -37.13 -7.02 -21.39
C ILE A 237 -38.15 -5.89 -21.47
N GLN A 238 -38.01 -5.05 -22.49
CA GLN A 238 -38.92 -3.95 -22.78
C GLN A 238 -39.45 -4.13 -24.19
N GLU A 239 -40.78 -4.08 -24.34
CA GLU A 239 -41.40 -4.02 -25.66
C GLU A 239 -41.22 -2.63 -26.27
N GLN A 240 -41.00 -2.60 -27.58
CA GLN A 240 -40.73 -1.34 -28.28
C GLN A 240 -41.98 -0.45 -28.25
N GLY A 241 -41.86 0.73 -27.64
CA GLY A 241 -42.96 1.70 -27.50
C GLY A 241 -43.68 1.65 -26.14
N GLU A 242 -43.40 0.64 -25.32
CA GLU A 242 -43.90 0.54 -23.95
C GLU A 242 -42.91 1.12 -22.94
N ASN A 243 -43.43 1.70 -21.84
CA ASN A 243 -42.60 2.20 -20.74
C ASN A 243 -42.42 1.18 -19.61
N THR A 244 -42.97 -0.01 -19.77
CA THR A 244 -42.92 -1.09 -18.76
C THR A 244 -41.83 -2.10 -19.09
N TYR A 245 -41.15 -2.59 -18.04
CA TYR A 245 -40.12 -3.61 -18.13
C TYR A 245 -40.62 -4.90 -17.48
N MET A 246 -40.31 -6.04 -18.09
CA MET A 246 -40.52 -7.36 -17.51
C MET A 246 -39.17 -7.94 -17.05
N PRO A 247 -38.96 -8.14 -15.73
CA PRO A 247 -37.73 -8.75 -15.22
C PRO A 247 -37.79 -10.27 -15.34
N TYR A 248 -36.72 -10.87 -15.85
CA TYR A 248 -36.50 -12.31 -15.91
C TYR A 248 -35.25 -12.69 -15.14
N ILE A 249 -35.42 -13.54 -14.12
CA ILE A 249 -34.31 -14.12 -13.39
C ILE A 249 -33.87 -15.41 -14.09
N LEU A 250 -32.63 -15.43 -14.58
CA LEU A 250 -32.09 -16.59 -15.28
C LEU A 250 -31.68 -17.69 -14.28
N PRO A 251 -32.12 -18.94 -14.48
CA PRO A 251 -31.62 -20.07 -13.71
C PRO A 251 -30.14 -20.27 -14.02
N GLN A 252 -29.35 -20.64 -13.01
CA GLN A 252 -27.90 -20.85 -13.14
C GLN A 252 -27.56 -21.77 -14.33
N GLN A 253 -26.97 -21.20 -15.38
CA GLN A 253 -26.30 -21.96 -16.41
C GLN A 253 -24.82 -21.98 -16.07
N ASN A 254 -24.31 -23.18 -15.79
CA ASN A 254 -22.87 -23.46 -15.83
C ASN A 254 -22.38 -23.35 -17.27
#